data_AF-A0A935PIY8-F1
#
_entry.id   AF-A0A935PIY8-F1
#
_cell.length_a   1.000
_cell.length_b   1.000
_cell.length_c   1.000
_cell.angle_alpha   90.00
_cell.angle_beta   90.00
_cell.angle_gamma   90.00
#
_symmetry.space_group_name_H-M   'P 1'
#
loop_
_entity.id
_entity.type
_entity.pdbx_description
1 polymer ?
#
loop_
_entity_poly.entity_id
_entity_poly.type
_entity_poly.pdbx_seq_one_letter_code
_entity_poly.pdbx_strand_id
1 'polypeptide(L)'
;MKARLVDPMLDPKRPVAERYPAVTNIVMGKDGRIWVRGRAATDAPRRRWIAFSREGRALCRAELPALEIYEIGSDYLLGHERDSLGVERVVAYRLRDAVTP
;
A
#
# COMPACT_ATOMS: atom_id res chain seq x y z
N MET A 1 0.35 13.17 -21.16
CA MET A 1 -0.84 12.28 -21.19
C MET A 1 -1.83 12.81 -20.14
N LYS A 2 -2.98 13.35 -20.56
CA LYS A 2 -4.00 13.88 -19.62
C LYS A 2 -4.96 12.75 -19.26
N ALA A 3 -5.00 12.34 -18.00
CA ALA A 3 -6.02 11.39 -17.53
C ALA A 3 -7.39 12.06 -17.62
N ARG A 4 -8.35 11.42 -18.29
CA ARG A 4 -9.76 11.82 -18.28
C ARG A 4 -10.42 11.01 -17.18
N LEU A 5 -10.91 11.69 -16.13
CA LEU A 5 -11.81 11.05 -15.19
C LEU A 5 -13.07 10.68 -16.00
N VAL A 6 -13.39 9.39 -16.09
CA VAL A 6 -14.73 8.97 -16.49
C VAL A 6 -15.71 9.46 -15.43
N ASP A 7 -16.93 9.82 -15.85
CA ASP A 7 -17.96 10.28 -14.92
C ASP A 7 -17.98 9.37 -13.69
N PRO A 8 -17.86 9.92 -12.47
CA PRO A 8 -17.86 9.10 -11.28
C PRO A 8 -19.21 8.41 -11.25
N MET A 9 -19.21 7.09 -11.43
CA MET A 9 -20.43 6.30 -11.52
C MET A 9 -21.26 6.34 -10.20
N LEU A 10 -20.96 7.18 -9.22
CA LEU A 10 -21.50 7.15 -7.85
C LEU A 10 -23.02 7.37 -7.80
N ASP A 11 -23.75 6.38 -7.31
CA ASP A 11 -25.16 6.45 -6.88
C ASP A 11 -25.23 6.52 -5.33
N PRO A 12 -26.05 7.43 -4.77
CA PRO A 12 -26.15 7.66 -3.32
C PRO A 12 -26.64 6.46 -2.49
N LYS A 13 -27.19 5.41 -3.10
CA LYS A 13 -27.60 4.16 -2.43
C LYS A 13 -26.51 3.08 -2.44
N ARG A 14 -25.29 3.38 -2.89
CA ARG A 14 -24.27 2.35 -3.07
C ARG A 14 -23.69 1.79 -1.78
N PRO A 15 -23.22 0.52 -1.81
CA PRO A 15 -22.64 -0.14 -0.66
C PRO A 15 -21.47 0.65 -0.06
N VAL A 16 -21.24 0.50 1.25
CA VAL A 16 -20.12 1.07 2.02
C VAL A 16 -18.76 1.00 1.29
N ALA A 17 -18.55 -0.02 0.45
CA ALA A 17 -17.35 -0.21 -0.36
C ALA A 17 -17.07 0.90 -1.39
N GLU A 18 -18.07 1.67 -1.82
CA GLU A 18 -17.85 2.81 -2.72
C GLU A 18 -17.53 4.11 -1.98
N ARG A 19 -18.02 4.26 -0.75
CA ARG A 19 -17.66 5.37 0.13
C ARG A 19 -16.32 5.14 0.82
N TYR A 20 -15.96 3.87 1.01
CA TYR A 20 -14.72 3.43 1.63
C TYR A 20 -14.09 2.32 0.77
N PRO A 21 -13.24 2.69 -0.20
CA PRO A 21 -12.70 1.72 -1.13
C PRO A 21 -11.92 0.63 -0.40
N ALA A 22 -12.19 -0.62 -0.77
CA ALA A 22 -11.52 -1.79 -0.20
C ALA A 22 -10.00 -1.73 -0.43
N VAL A 23 -9.60 -1.12 -1.55
CA VAL A 23 -8.21 -0.89 -1.93
C VAL A 23 -7.95 0.61 -1.95
N THR A 24 -6.88 1.02 -1.27
CA THR A 24 -6.52 2.44 -1.16
C THR A 24 -5.17 2.75 -1.77
N ASN A 25 -4.38 1.74 -2.14
CA ASN A 25 -3.13 1.91 -2.87
C ASN A 25 -2.74 0.61 -3.59
N ILE A 26 -2.07 0.76 -4.74
CA ILE A 26 -1.51 -0.34 -5.53
C ILE A 26 -0.11 0.07 -5.96
N VAL A 27 0.88 -0.78 -5.68
CA VAL A 27 2.28 -0.56 -6.07
C VAL A 27 2.77 -1.78 -6.83
N MET A 28 3.37 -1.57 -8.00
CA MET A 28 4.08 -2.63 -8.72
C MET A 28 5.51 -2.69 -8.18
N GLY A 29 5.85 -3.78 -7.50
CA GLY A 29 7.17 -3.97 -6.91
C GLY A 29 8.23 -4.33 -7.96
N LYS A 30 9.50 -4.00 -7.66
CA LYS A 30 10.66 -4.48 -8.42
C LYS A 30 10.89 -5.98 -8.27
N ASP A 31 10.34 -6.56 -7.21
CA ASP A 31 10.27 -8.01 -6.99
C ASP A 31 9.29 -8.73 -7.95
N GLY A 32 8.59 -7.99 -8.81
CA GLY A 32 7.61 -8.51 -9.75
C GLY A 32 6.26 -8.84 -9.14
N ARG A 33 6.02 -8.48 -7.87
CA ARG A 33 4.74 -8.66 -7.18
C ARG A 33 3.87 -7.40 -7.31
N ILE A 34 2.57 -7.58 -7.22
CA ILE A 34 1.60 -6.47 -7.12
C ILE A 34 1.22 -6.33 -5.65
N TRP A 35 1.58 -5.21 -5.06
CA TRP A 35 1.32 -4.90 -3.66
C TRP A 35 0.06 -4.07 -3.55
N VAL A 36 -0.92 -4.59 -2.82
CA VAL A 36 -2.23 -3.94 -2.65
C VAL A 36 -2.44 -3.59 -1.19
N ARG A 37 -2.78 -2.33 -0.94
CA ARG A 37 -3.08 -1.83 0.39
C ARG A 37 -4.58 -1.82 0.62
N GLY A 38 -5.01 -2.56 1.64
CA GLY A 38 -6.38 -2.48 2.15
C GLY A 38 -6.65 -1.15 2.86
N ARG A 39 -7.89 -0.91 3.26
CA ARG A 39 -8.18 0.17 4.20
C ARG A 39 -7.58 -0.14 5.58
N ALA A 40 -7.00 0.87 6.21
CA ALA A 40 -6.56 0.85 7.61
C ALA A 40 -7.06 2.13 8.31
N ALA A 41 -6.99 2.16 9.64
CA ALA A 41 -7.16 3.41 10.38
C ALA A 41 -6.07 4.41 9.97
N THR A 42 -6.41 5.70 9.86
CA THR A 42 -5.50 6.76 9.38
C THR A 42 -4.22 6.81 10.22
N ASP A 43 -4.34 6.61 11.53
CA ASP A 43 -3.26 6.78 12.51
C ASP A 43 -2.54 5.46 12.87
N ALA A 44 -2.82 4.38 12.13
CA ALA A 44 -2.13 3.12 12.38
C ALA A 44 -0.65 3.24 11.98
N PRO A 45 0.31 2.93 12.89
CA PRO A 45 1.75 3.06 12.59
C PRO A 45 2.23 2.04 11.54
N ARG A 46 1.43 0.98 11.33
CA ARG A 46 1.64 -0.02 10.29
C ARG A 46 0.38 -0.19 9.45
N ARG A 47 0.59 -0.45 8.16
CA ARG A 47 -0.47 -0.67 7.18
C ARG A 47 -0.37 -2.10 6.65
N ARG A 48 -1.51 -2.77 6.54
CA ARG A 48 -1.59 -4.13 6.00
C ARG A 48 -1.59 -4.09 4.47
N TRP A 49 -0.72 -4.89 3.89
CA TRP A 49 -0.58 -5.10 2.47
C TRP A 49 -0.76 -6.57 2.12
N ILE A 50 -1.26 -6.84 0.92
CA ILE A 50 -1.29 -8.17 0.32
C ILE A 50 -0.43 -8.12 -0.93
N ALA A 51 0.53 -9.04 -1.05
CA ALA A 51 1.31 -9.21 -2.27
C ALA A 51 0.66 -10.27 -3.15
N PHE A 52 0.51 -9.95 -4.44
CA PHE A 52 -0.01 -10.86 -5.46
C PHE A 52 1.08 -11.18 -6.48
N SER A 53 1.02 -12.37 -7.08
CA SER A 53 1.81 -12.68 -8.28
C SER A 53 1.31 -11.88 -9.49
N ARG A 54 2.06 -11.88 -10.58
CA ARG A 54 1.65 -11.24 -11.84
C ARG A 54 0.37 -11.83 -12.41
N GLU A 55 0.07 -13.08 -12.09
CA GLU A 55 -1.16 -13.78 -12.48
C GLU A 55 -2.31 -13.52 -11.48
N GLY A 56 -2.13 -12.66 -10.47
CA GLY A 56 -3.17 -12.31 -9.50
C GLY A 56 -3.36 -13.30 -8.37
N ARG A 57 -2.45 -14.27 -8.16
CA ARG A 57 -2.51 -15.18 -7.00
C ARG A 57 -2.00 -14.47 -5.75
N ALA A 58 -2.75 -14.51 -4.65
CA ALA A 58 -2.27 -13.97 -3.37
C ALA A 58 -1.08 -14.80 -2.85
N LEU A 59 0.03 -14.13 -2.55
CA LEU A 59 1.28 -14.76 -2.11
C LEU A 59 1.48 -14.62 -0.60
N CYS A 60 1.34 -13.41 -0.07
CA CYS A 60 1.53 -13.15 1.36
C CYS A 60 0.81 -11.89 1.84
N ARG A 61 0.75 -11.74 3.17
CA ARG A 61 0.35 -10.51 3.85
C ARG A 61 1.57 -9.91 4.53
N ALA A 62 1.69 -8.59 4.50
CA ALA A 62 2.76 -7.86 5.17
C ALA A 62 2.22 -6.69 5.97
N GLU A 63 2.89 -6.37 7.08
CA GLU A 63 2.68 -5.14 7.83
C GLU A 63 3.85 -4.21 7.57
N LEU A 64 3.60 -3.16 6.78
CA LEU A 64 4.62 -2.19 6.40
C LEU A 64 4.45 -0.90 7.21
N PRO A 65 5.52 -0.14 7.50
CA PRO A 65 5.42 1.18 8.11
C PRO A 65 4.47 2.11 7.35
N ALA A 66 3.79 2.99 8.08
CA ALA A 66 2.93 4.01 7.50
C ALA A 66 3.75 5.16 6.89
N LEU A 67 4.25 4.94 5.67
CA LEU A 67 5.04 5.92 4.93
C LEU A 67 4.56 6.04 3.47
N GLU A 68 5.06 7.05 2.75
CA GLU A 68 4.86 7.18 1.32
C GLU A 68 5.81 6.24 0.58
N ILE A 69 5.28 5.18 -0.02
CA ILE A 69 6.09 4.14 -0.65
C ILE A 69 6.54 4.61 -2.04
N TYR A 70 7.85 4.57 -2.27
CA TYR A 70 8.45 4.81 -3.59
C TYR A 70 8.75 3.49 -4.31
N GLU A 71 9.23 2.48 -3.59
CA GLU A 71 9.59 1.19 -4.18
C GLU A 71 9.49 0.04 -3.18
N ILE A 72 9.13 -1.14 -3.67
CA ILE A 72 9.19 -2.40 -2.92
C ILE A 72 10.02 -3.38 -3.72
N GLY A 73 11.13 -3.85 -3.14
CA GLY A 73 12.01 -4.87 -3.69
C GLY A 73 11.80 -6.23 -3.03
N SER A 74 12.68 -7.18 -3.34
CA SER A 74 12.59 -8.56 -2.82
C SER A 74 12.77 -8.64 -1.31
N ASP A 75 13.59 -7.75 -0.76
CA ASP A 75 14.04 -7.74 0.63
C ASP A 75 14.09 -6.31 1.21
N TYR A 76 13.52 -5.33 0.52
CA TYR A 76 13.50 -3.94 0.98
C TYR A 76 12.22 -3.19 0.63
N LEU A 77 11.98 -2.13 1.39
CA LEU A 77 10.98 -1.09 1.15
C LEU A 77 11.69 0.26 1.16
N LEU A 78 11.57 1.02 0.07
CA LEU A 78 12.04 2.40 -0.02
C LEU A 78 10.83 3.34 0.05
N GLY A 79 10.96 4.39 0.84
CA GLY A 79 9.96 5.44 0.81
C GLY A 79 10.34 6.65 1.63
N HIS A 80 9.33 7.46 1.89
CA HIS A 80 9.46 8.77 2.49
C HIS A 80 8.61 8.87 3.74
N GLU A 81 9.24 9.32 4.82
CA GLU A 81 8.58 9.57 6.11
C GLU A 81 8.91 10.98 6.62
N ARG A 82 7.96 11.52 7.38
CA ARG A 82 8.09 12.77 8.11
C ARG A 82 8.05 12.48 9.59
N ASP A 83 9.05 12.94 10.33
CA ASP A 83 9.06 12.77 11.79
C ASP A 83 8.20 13.81 12.52
N SER A 84 8.12 13.69 13.84
CA SER A 84 7.34 14.59 14.70
C SER A 84 7.85 16.03 14.73
N LEU A 85 9.12 16.26 14.35
CA LEU A 85 9.71 17.60 14.21
C LEU A 85 9.49 18.17 12.80
N GLY A 86 8.86 17.39 11.92
CA GLY A 86 8.57 17.77 10.54
C GLY A 86 9.75 17.60 9.59
N VAL A 87 10.79 16.85 9.99
CA VAL A 87 11.93 16.55 9.12
C VAL A 87 11.55 15.43 8.15
N GLU A 88 11.68 15.71 6.86
CA GLU A 88 11.43 14.78 5.76
C GLU A 88 12.67 13.89 5.54
N ARG A 89 12.48 12.57 5.43
CA ARG A 89 13.57 11.60 5.19
C ARG A 89 13.20 10.58 4.13
N VAL A 90 14.17 10.23 3.29
CA VAL A 90 14.12 9.00 2.49
C VAL A 90 14.69 7.87 3.33
N VAL A 91 13.91 6.81 3.49
CA VAL A 91 14.22 5.68 4.36
C VAL A 91 14.14 4.37 3.59
N ALA A 92 15.05 3.45 3.91
CA ALA A 92 15.07 2.09 3.40
C ALA A 92 14.93 1.10 4.56
N TYR A 93 13.86 0.31 4.53
CA TYR A 93 13.62 -0.78 5.48
C TYR A 93 13.98 -2.11 4.83
N ARG A 94 14.59 -3.02 5.59
CA ARG A 94 14.74 -4.42 5.17
C ARG A 94 13.43 -5.18 5.46
N LEU A 95 12.88 -5.84 4.45
CA LEU A 95 11.77 -6.77 4.60
C LEU A 95 12.29 -8.10 5.13
N ARG A 96 11.53 -8.67 6.05
CA ARG A 96 11.79 -9.99 6.63
C ARG A 96 10.49 -10.74 6.74
N ASP A 97 10.57 -12.06 6.67
CA ASP A 97 9.44 -12.92 6.98
C ASP A 97 9.02 -12.68 8.44
N ALA A 98 7.72 -12.80 8.69
CA ALA A 98 7.21 -12.75 10.04
C ALA A 98 7.78 -13.93 10.82
N VAL A 99 8.58 -13.66 11.86
CA VAL A 99 8.98 -14.69 12.81
C VAL A 99 7.72 -15.10 13.56
N THR A 100 7.28 -16.35 13.35
CA THR A 100 6.22 -16.94 14.18
C THR A 100 6.85 -17.24 15.54
N PRO A 101 6.34 -16.69 16.66
CA PRO A 101 6.86 -16.98 17.99
C PRO A 101 6.64 -18.43 18.41
#